data_AF-A0A428MNY5-F1
#
_entry.id   AF-A0A428MNY5-F1
#
_cell.length_a   1.000
_cell.length_b   1.000
_cell.length_c   1.000
_cell.angle_alpha   90.00
_cell.angle_beta   90.00
_cell.angle_gamma   90.00
#
_symmetry.space_group_name_H-M   'P 1'
#
loop_
_entity.id
_entity.type
_entity.pdbx_description
1 polymer ?
#
loop_
_entity_poly.entity_id
_entity_poly.type
_entity_poly.pdbx_seq_one_letter_code
_entity_poly.pdbx_strand_id
1 'polypeptide(L)'
;MGEQITKFFSKLRPELSFSVTQDAWTAKLGVNVASRSEEHVSLLIEALNGLEALASEQPKTRAVGLIIDEFQRLIEIGGRQAESQIRAAIQRHKHVGYVFAGSKTRMLTDMTMDATRPFYRLGTIRFIGPIPRIDFEKFLTDKFRRSGFAVDDPAAITSILQFAEDVPYNVQLLAHTCWDQLRGRSSSESVALTTEVVTSSMLLIARQYDPFYTQIWAALTAIQQKTLLAIINEQGARLQSQKVSQFIGKGASTVQRSVSALIEKDVVREEEHEGGMRLRFEDPFFGQWIRAFPGTAAGLLLP
;
A
#
# COMPACT_ATOMS: atom_id res chain seq x y z
N MET A 1 -16.28 0.98 32.36
CA MET A 1 -15.32 0.73 31.26
C MET A 1 -13.95 1.32 31.54
N GLY A 2 -13.83 2.63 31.81
CA GLY A 2 -12.54 3.27 32.15
C GLY A 2 -11.80 2.62 33.33
N GLU A 3 -12.46 2.40 34.47
CA GLU A 3 -11.84 1.73 35.64
C GLU A 3 -11.40 0.29 35.37
N GLN A 4 -12.14 -0.45 34.52
CA GLN A 4 -11.76 -1.81 34.11
C GLN A 4 -10.49 -1.79 33.25
N ILE A 5 -10.37 -0.84 32.31
CA ILE A 5 -9.18 -0.70 31.46
C ILE A 5 -7.95 -0.38 32.33
N THR A 6 -8.07 0.52 33.32
CA THR A 6 -6.96 0.83 34.24
C THR A 6 -6.57 -0.38 35.09
N LYS A 7 -7.53 -1.23 35.49
CA LYS A 7 -7.26 -2.46 36.24
C LYS A 7 -6.50 -3.50 35.40
N PHE A 8 -6.91 -3.71 34.14
CA PHE A 8 -6.33 -4.73 33.27
C PHE A 8 -4.98 -4.33 32.65
N PHE A 9 -4.74 -3.03 32.45
CA PHE A 9 -3.52 -2.52 31.82
C PHE A 9 -2.67 -1.66 32.78
N SER A 10 -2.79 -1.88 34.10
CA SER A 10 -2.18 -1.05 35.16
C SER A 10 -0.67 -0.82 35.03
N LYS A 11 0.08 -1.79 34.48
CA LYS A 11 1.53 -1.66 34.24
C LYS A 11 1.89 -0.84 33.00
N LEU A 12 0.98 -0.70 32.04
CA LEU A 12 1.21 0.00 30.78
C LEU A 12 0.80 1.48 30.81
N ARG A 13 0.35 1.97 31.97
CA ARG A 13 -0.06 3.37 32.21
C ARG A 13 -0.96 3.94 31.08
N PRO A 14 -2.14 3.35 30.83
CA PRO A 14 -3.02 3.81 29.77
C PRO A 14 -3.54 5.23 30.04
N GLU A 15 -3.41 6.12 29.06
CA GLU A 15 -4.14 7.39 29.00
C GLU A 15 -5.52 7.14 28.40
N LEU A 16 -6.56 7.37 29.19
CA LEU A 16 -7.95 7.19 28.78
C LEU A 16 -8.52 8.53 28.29
N SER A 17 -9.09 8.52 27.08
CA SER A 17 -9.83 9.63 26.51
C SER A 17 -11.21 9.14 26.07
N PHE A 18 -12.26 9.94 26.30
CA PHE A 18 -13.61 9.61 25.88
C PHE A 18 -14.01 10.54 24.72
N SER A 19 -14.34 9.96 23.57
CA SER A 19 -14.81 10.70 22.40
C SER A 19 -16.33 10.78 22.42
N VAL A 20 -16.86 11.96 22.75
CA VAL A 20 -18.31 12.22 22.83
C VAL A 20 -19.00 12.07 21.46
N THR A 21 -18.29 12.32 20.36
CA THR A 21 -18.83 12.24 18.99
C THR A 21 -18.97 10.81 18.46
N GLN A 22 -18.20 9.86 18.98
CA GLN A 22 -18.22 8.44 18.55
C GLN A 22 -18.81 7.51 19.62
N ASP A 23 -19.24 8.06 20.76
CA ASP A 23 -19.64 7.32 21.96
C ASP A 23 -18.65 6.18 22.29
N ALA A 24 -17.36 6.49 22.16
CA ALA A 24 -16.28 5.51 22.18
C ALA A 24 -15.21 5.91 23.20
N TRP A 25 -14.74 4.94 23.96
CA TRP A 25 -13.57 5.06 24.82
C TRP A 25 -12.30 4.76 24.04
N THR A 26 -11.37 5.70 23.99
CA THR A 26 -10.04 5.55 23.39
C THR A 26 -8.98 5.51 24.47
N ALA A 27 -8.32 4.37 24.63
CA ALA A 27 -7.14 4.22 25.47
C ALA A 27 -5.87 4.36 24.61
N LYS A 28 -4.97 5.26 24.97
CA LYS A 28 -3.62 5.34 24.39
C LYS A 28 -2.63 4.77 25.40
N LEU A 29 -1.80 3.84 24.97
CA LEU A 29 -0.72 3.27 25.78
C LEU A 29 0.60 3.75 25.21
N GLY A 30 1.33 4.56 25.98
CA GLY A 30 2.66 5.06 25.60
C GLY A 30 3.75 4.11 26.10
N VAL A 31 4.62 3.64 25.22
CA VAL A 31 5.84 2.90 25.59
C VAL A 31 7.02 3.85 25.46
N ASN A 32 7.81 4.02 26.52
CA ASN A 32 9.07 4.75 26.45
C ASN A 32 10.10 3.93 25.65
N VAL A 33 10.51 4.44 24.50
CA VAL A 33 11.29 3.76 23.43
C VAL A 33 12.76 3.44 23.82
N ALA A 34 13.13 3.55 25.10
CA ALA A 34 14.48 3.29 25.59
C ALA A 34 14.77 1.80 25.89
N SER A 35 13.79 0.91 25.72
CA SER A 35 13.85 -0.50 26.10
C SER A 35 14.31 -1.44 24.96
N ARG A 36 14.96 -2.55 25.33
CA ARG A 36 15.40 -3.63 24.40
C ARG A 36 14.20 -4.27 23.70
N SER A 37 14.41 -4.83 22.49
CA SER A 37 13.35 -5.47 21.67
C SER A 37 12.56 -6.56 22.42
N GLU A 38 13.20 -7.29 23.33
CA GLU A 38 12.55 -8.32 24.16
C GLU A 38 11.50 -7.74 25.13
N GLU A 39 11.73 -6.54 25.67
CA GLU A 39 10.79 -5.87 26.58
C GLU A 39 9.51 -5.44 25.84
N HIS A 40 9.63 -5.01 24.57
CA HIS A 40 8.47 -4.63 23.75
C HIS A 40 7.55 -5.82 23.47
N VAL A 41 8.12 -7.00 23.19
CA VAL A 41 7.33 -8.23 22.96
C VAL A 41 6.61 -8.66 24.23
N SER A 42 7.28 -8.56 25.40
CA SER A 42 6.65 -8.86 26.69
C SER A 42 5.46 -7.94 26.97
N LEU A 43 5.61 -6.63 26.76
CA LEU A 43 4.52 -5.66 26.96
C LEU A 43 3.34 -5.92 26.02
N LEU A 44 3.60 -6.30 24.78
CA LEU A 44 2.57 -6.71 23.84
C LEU A 44 1.81 -7.95 24.35
N ILE A 45 2.51 -8.98 24.83
CA ILE A 45 1.87 -10.18 25.36
C ILE A 45 1.02 -9.85 26.59
N GLU A 46 1.51 -9.00 27.49
CA GLU A 46 0.72 -8.53 28.63
C GLU A 46 -0.54 -7.81 28.17
N ALA A 47 -0.45 -6.95 27.14
CA ALA A 47 -1.60 -6.29 26.56
C ALA A 47 -2.61 -7.28 25.94
N LEU A 48 -2.13 -8.30 25.22
CA LEU A 48 -2.99 -9.34 24.64
C LEU A 48 -3.72 -10.14 25.73
N ASN A 49 -3.02 -10.50 26.81
CA ASN A 49 -3.61 -11.21 27.94
C ASN A 49 -4.63 -10.34 28.70
N GLY A 50 -4.33 -9.04 28.86
CA GLY A 50 -5.26 -8.08 29.47
C GLY A 50 -6.53 -7.91 28.65
N LEU A 51 -6.42 -7.92 27.32
CA LEU A 51 -7.57 -7.89 26.41
C LEU A 51 -8.43 -9.15 26.53
N GLU A 52 -7.82 -10.34 26.60
CA GLU A 52 -8.55 -11.60 26.81
C GLU A 52 -9.30 -11.60 28.15
N ALA A 53 -8.66 -11.12 29.24
CA ALA A 53 -9.31 -11.01 30.53
C ALA A 53 -10.51 -10.05 30.47
N LEU A 54 -10.35 -8.88 29.86
CA LEU A 54 -11.43 -7.92 29.66
C LEU A 54 -12.57 -8.52 28.83
N ALA A 55 -12.24 -9.25 27.76
CA ALA A 55 -13.21 -9.90 26.88
C ALA A 55 -14.00 -11.00 27.61
N SER A 56 -13.35 -11.74 28.52
CA SER A 56 -14.02 -12.76 29.34
C SER A 56 -15.05 -12.18 30.32
N GLU A 57 -14.90 -10.92 30.73
CA GLU A 57 -15.86 -10.21 31.58
C GLU A 57 -17.00 -9.53 30.80
N GLN A 58 -16.95 -9.51 29.45
CA GLN A 58 -18.03 -8.95 28.65
C GLN A 58 -19.25 -9.89 28.61
N PRO A 59 -20.48 -9.34 28.48
CA PRO A 59 -21.66 -10.15 28.20
C PRO A 59 -21.47 -11.01 26.94
N LYS A 60 -22.02 -12.23 26.92
CA LYS A 60 -21.91 -13.15 25.76
C LYS A 60 -22.43 -12.58 24.44
N THR A 61 -23.29 -11.56 24.50
CA THR A 61 -23.83 -10.85 23.33
C THR A 61 -22.84 -9.84 22.74
N ARG A 62 -21.73 -9.56 23.42
CA ARG A 62 -20.73 -8.57 23.01
C ARG A 62 -19.41 -9.26 22.65
N ALA A 63 -19.24 -9.52 21.36
CA ALA A 63 -17.99 -10.04 20.83
C ALA A 63 -16.86 -8.99 20.92
N VAL A 64 -15.65 -9.44 21.24
CA VAL A 64 -14.44 -8.60 21.26
C VAL A 64 -13.50 -9.07 20.15
N GLY A 65 -13.00 -8.13 19.36
CA GLY A 65 -12.05 -8.39 18.29
C GLY A 65 -10.82 -7.48 18.38
N LEU A 66 -9.66 -8.01 17.98
CA LEU A 66 -8.43 -7.25 17.81
C LEU A 66 -7.97 -7.34 16.35
N ILE A 67 -7.78 -6.18 15.73
CA ILE A 67 -7.15 -6.06 14.42
C ILE A 67 -5.73 -5.55 14.63
N ILE A 68 -4.74 -6.31 14.19
CA ILE A 68 -3.34 -5.88 14.16
C ILE A 68 -2.99 -5.64 12.70
N ASP A 69 -2.90 -4.37 12.34
CA ASP A 69 -2.45 -3.96 11.01
C ASP A 69 -0.91 -3.92 10.96
N GLU A 70 -0.35 -4.08 9.76
CA GLU A 70 1.09 -4.16 9.53
C GLU A 70 1.81 -5.20 10.42
N PHE A 71 1.15 -6.35 10.65
CA PHE A 71 1.63 -7.40 11.54
C PHE A 71 3.06 -7.87 11.22
N GLN A 72 3.45 -7.85 9.95
CA GLN A 72 4.80 -8.15 9.48
C GLN A 72 5.89 -7.32 10.18
N ARG A 73 5.63 -6.04 10.49
CA ARG A 73 6.64 -5.16 11.09
C ARG A 73 6.95 -5.59 12.52
N LEU A 74 5.94 -6.03 13.24
CA LEU A 74 6.07 -6.51 14.60
C LEU A 74 7.00 -7.73 14.66
N ILE A 75 6.89 -8.58 13.64
CA ILE A 75 7.73 -9.76 13.48
C ILE A 75 9.14 -9.42 13.03
N GLU A 76 9.31 -8.46 12.13
CA GLU A 76 10.63 -7.97 11.71
C GLU A 76 11.44 -7.44 12.90
N ILE A 77 10.79 -6.76 13.85
CA ILE A 77 11.43 -6.22 15.07
C ILE A 77 11.78 -7.32 16.08
N GLY A 78 10.89 -8.29 16.26
CA GLY A 78 10.98 -9.30 17.33
C GLY A 78 11.55 -10.67 16.92
N GLY A 79 11.69 -10.92 15.62
CA GLY A 79 12.17 -12.18 15.05
C GLY A 79 11.29 -13.40 15.38
N ARG A 80 11.85 -14.60 15.16
CA ARG A 80 11.14 -15.88 15.37
C ARG A 80 10.72 -16.13 16.82
N GLN A 81 11.43 -15.54 17.78
CA GLN A 81 11.08 -15.65 19.20
C GLN A 81 9.78 -14.91 19.49
N ALA A 82 9.63 -13.69 18.98
CA ALA A 82 8.38 -12.94 19.09
C ALA A 82 7.22 -13.68 18.41
N GLU A 83 7.43 -14.23 17.21
CA GLU A 83 6.41 -15.05 16.54
C GLU A 83 5.91 -16.19 17.47
N SER A 84 6.85 -16.91 18.09
CA SER A 84 6.54 -18.06 18.95
C SER A 84 5.78 -17.65 20.21
N GLN A 85 6.20 -16.58 20.87
CA GLN A 85 5.58 -16.11 22.10
C GLN A 85 4.17 -15.55 21.87
N ILE A 86 3.99 -14.78 20.79
CA ILE A 86 2.70 -14.21 20.42
C ILE A 86 1.71 -15.32 20.05
N ARG A 87 2.15 -16.32 19.26
CA ARG A 87 1.32 -17.51 18.97
C ARG A 87 0.89 -18.23 20.25
N ALA A 88 1.82 -18.44 21.18
CA ALA A 88 1.55 -19.14 22.44
C ALA A 88 0.56 -18.40 23.34
N ALA A 89 0.51 -17.07 23.29
CA ALA A 89 -0.50 -16.27 23.97
C ALA A 89 -1.87 -16.45 23.29
N ILE A 90 -1.96 -16.12 22.00
CA ILE A 90 -3.22 -16.10 21.23
C ILE A 90 -3.90 -17.48 21.21
N GLN A 91 -3.16 -18.58 21.09
CA GLN A 91 -3.76 -19.93 21.07
C GLN A 91 -4.53 -20.30 22.35
N ARG A 92 -4.25 -19.63 23.47
CA ARG A 92 -4.95 -19.87 24.74
C ARG A 92 -6.19 -18.99 24.89
N HIS A 93 -6.31 -17.93 24.09
CA HIS A 93 -7.39 -16.97 24.17
C HIS A 93 -8.65 -17.53 23.53
N LYS A 94 -9.79 -17.36 24.20
CA LYS A 94 -11.09 -17.93 23.80
C LYS A 94 -12.17 -16.86 23.62
N HIS A 95 -11.93 -15.64 24.09
CA HIS A 95 -12.93 -14.58 24.11
C HIS A 95 -12.63 -13.44 23.14
N VAL A 96 -11.45 -13.46 22.49
CA VAL A 96 -11.02 -12.47 21.50
C VAL A 96 -10.88 -13.09 20.11
N GLY A 97 -11.53 -12.48 19.11
CA GLY A 97 -11.28 -12.76 17.70
C GLY A 97 -10.10 -11.94 17.17
N TYR A 98 -9.22 -12.56 16.38
CA TYR A 98 -8.02 -11.90 15.85
C TYR A 98 -8.08 -11.73 14.33
N VAL A 99 -7.68 -10.55 13.87
CA VAL A 99 -7.39 -10.27 12.46
C VAL A 99 -5.96 -9.74 12.37
N PHE A 100 -5.10 -10.44 11.65
CA PHE A 100 -3.76 -9.98 11.32
C PHE A 100 -3.78 -9.49 9.87
N ALA A 101 -3.49 -8.21 9.67
CA ALA A 101 -3.46 -7.56 8.37
C ALA A 101 -2.05 -7.03 8.08
N GLY A 102 -1.76 -6.82 6.80
CA GLY A 102 -0.48 -6.29 6.37
C GLY A 102 -0.32 -6.24 4.86
N SER A 103 0.42 -5.25 4.39
CA SER A 103 0.74 -5.01 2.98
C SER A 103 1.73 -6.02 2.38
N LYS A 104 2.63 -6.61 3.18
CA LYS A 104 3.64 -7.58 2.71
C LYS A 104 3.04 -8.99 2.56
N THR A 105 2.26 -9.21 1.51
CA THR A 105 1.56 -10.47 1.22
C THR A 105 2.47 -11.69 1.29
N ARG A 106 3.70 -11.62 0.73
CA ARG A 106 4.67 -12.73 0.76
C ARG A 106 5.07 -13.10 2.18
N MET A 107 5.42 -12.12 3.03
CA MET A 107 5.83 -12.40 4.40
C MET A 107 4.67 -13.01 5.21
N LEU A 108 3.45 -12.47 5.09
CA LEU A 108 2.28 -13.05 5.77
C LEU A 108 1.97 -14.47 5.28
N THR A 109 2.14 -14.73 3.98
CA THR A 109 1.96 -16.05 3.37
C THR A 109 3.01 -17.03 3.91
N ASP A 110 4.30 -16.67 3.87
CA ASP A 110 5.39 -17.49 4.41
C ASP A 110 5.16 -17.82 5.89
N MET A 111 4.76 -16.84 6.70
CA MET A 111 4.48 -17.05 8.12
C MET A 111 3.32 -18.00 8.42
N THR A 112 2.31 -18.03 7.56
CA THR A 112 1.06 -18.77 7.81
C THR A 112 0.98 -20.12 7.09
N MET A 113 1.76 -20.29 6.01
CA MET A 113 1.77 -21.49 5.17
C MET A 113 3.03 -22.36 5.33
N ASP A 114 4.14 -21.83 5.87
CA ASP A 114 5.34 -22.62 6.14
C ASP A 114 5.17 -23.42 7.45
N ALA A 115 5.24 -24.75 7.36
CA ALA A 115 5.12 -25.65 8.51
C ALA A 115 6.22 -25.46 9.58
N THR A 116 7.34 -24.82 9.24
CA THR A 116 8.42 -24.51 10.17
C THR A 116 8.19 -23.22 10.98
N ARG A 117 7.20 -22.40 10.58
CA ARG A 117 6.90 -21.12 11.24
C ARG A 117 5.90 -21.30 12.37
N PRO A 118 6.03 -20.56 13.48
CA PRO A 118 5.03 -20.52 14.54
C PRO A 118 3.63 -20.17 14.04
N PHE A 119 3.44 -19.25 13.10
CA PHE A 119 2.07 -18.89 12.69
C PHE A 119 1.39 -19.89 11.73
N TYR A 120 2.02 -21.05 11.46
CA TYR A 120 1.45 -22.07 10.59
C TYR A 120 0.03 -22.47 11.00
N ARG A 121 -0.92 -22.30 10.07
CA ARG A 121 -2.35 -22.61 10.22
C ARG A 121 -3.02 -21.96 11.45
N LEU A 122 -2.55 -20.79 11.91
CA LEU A 122 -3.16 -20.10 13.05
C LEU A 122 -4.56 -19.52 12.76
N GLY A 123 -4.99 -19.49 11.49
CA GLY A 123 -6.32 -19.03 11.11
C GLY A 123 -6.60 -19.19 9.61
N THR A 124 -7.75 -18.67 9.18
CA THR A 124 -8.12 -18.59 7.77
C THR A 124 -7.34 -17.46 7.08
N ILE A 125 -6.73 -17.78 5.95
CA ILE A 125 -6.05 -16.78 5.11
C ILE A 125 -7.07 -16.19 4.14
N ARG A 126 -7.13 -14.85 4.08
CA ARG A 126 -7.97 -14.13 3.12
C ARG A 126 -7.12 -13.12 2.38
N PHE A 127 -6.93 -13.36 1.08
CA PHE A 127 -6.31 -12.39 0.19
C PHE A 127 -7.35 -11.36 -0.25
N ILE A 128 -7.03 -10.08 -0.08
CA ILE A 128 -7.82 -8.98 -0.62
C ILE A 128 -7.20 -8.64 -1.97
N GLY A 129 -7.90 -8.99 -3.05
CA GLY A 129 -7.47 -8.67 -4.41
C GLY A 129 -7.64 -7.19 -4.75
N PRO A 130 -7.15 -6.78 -5.93
CA PRO A 130 -7.39 -5.43 -6.44
C PRO A 130 -8.88 -5.15 -6.59
N ILE A 131 -9.26 -3.87 -6.50
CA ILE A 131 -10.63 -3.44 -6.76
C ILE A 131 -10.94 -3.70 -8.25
N PRO A 132 -12.06 -4.37 -8.58
CA PRO A 132 -12.46 -4.58 -9.96
C PRO A 132 -12.58 -3.26 -10.71
N ARG A 133 -12.05 -3.19 -11.93
CA ARG A 133 -12.04 -1.96 -12.73
C ARG A 133 -13.44 -1.36 -12.93
N ILE A 134 -14.44 -2.21 -13.10
CA ILE A 134 -15.85 -1.80 -13.25
C ILE A 134 -16.39 -1.07 -12.01
N ASP A 135 -15.92 -1.44 -10.81
CA ASP A 135 -16.33 -0.78 -9.57
C ASP A 135 -15.71 0.61 -9.47
N PHE A 136 -14.46 0.76 -9.92
CA PHE A 136 -13.82 2.06 -10.05
C PHE A 136 -14.53 2.94 -11.08
N GLU A 137 -14.83 2.43 -12.27
CA GLU A 137 -15.48 3.19 -13.33
C GLU A 137 -16.79 3.79 -12.85
N LYS A 138 -17.62 2.96 -12.20
CA LYS A 138 -18.87 3.38 -11.59
C LYS A 138 -18.65 4.42 -10.49
N PHE A 139 -17.74 4.14 -9.55
CA PHE A 139 -17.47 5.03 -8.42
C PHE A 139 -17.00 6.42 -8.86
N LEU A 140 -16.03 6.48 -9.79
CA LEU A 140 -15.48 7.72 -10.30
C LEU A 140 -16.52 8.52 -11.07
N THR A 141 -17.25 7.88 -11.98
CA THR A 141 -18.33 8.52 -12.75
C THR A 141 -19.37 9.15 -11.83
N ASP A 142 -19.83 8.42 -10.81
CA ASP A 142 -20.80 8.91 -9.84
C ASP A 142 -20.25 10.10 -9.03
N LYS A 143 -18.97 10.07 -8.63
CA LYS A 143 -18.35 11.15 -7.84
C LYS A 143 -18.17 12.44 -8.64
N PHE A 144 -17.76 12.36 -9.90
CA PHE A 144 -17.66 13.55 -10.77
C PHE A 144 -19.03 14.16 -11.04
N ARG A 145 -20.03 13.34 -11.40
CA ARG A 145 -21.41 13.80 -11.65
C ARG A 145 -22.05 14.44 -10.41
N ARG A 146 -21.86 13.83 -9.23
CA ARG A 146 -22.33 14.42 -7.96
C ARG A 146 -21.68 15.76 -7.63
N SER A 147 -20.49 16.02 -8.18
CA SER A 147 -19.79 17.30 -8.03
C SER A 147 -20.22 18.35 -9.07
N GLY A 148 -21.19 18.04 -9.93
CA GLY A 148 -21.69 18.94 -10.97
C GLY A 148 -20.89 18.90 -12.28
N PHE A 149 -19.94 17.97 -12.44
CA PHE A 149 -19.15 17.85 -13.65
C PHE A 149 -19.75 16.83 -14.62
N ALA A 150 -19.77 17.17 -15.90
CA ALA A 150 -20.14 16.23 -16.95
C ALA A 150 -19.06 15.15 -17.14
N VAL A 151 -19.48 13.95 -17.50
CA VAL A 151 -18.59 12.81 -17.83
C VAL A 151 -19.15 12.20 -19.11
N ASP A 152 -18.89 12.89 -20.22
CA ASP A 152 -19.48 12.60 -21.53
C ASP A 152 -18.69 11.54 -22.27
N ASP A 153 -17.36 11.54 -22.11
CA ASP A 153 -16.45 10.56 -22.69
C ASP A 153 -16.00 9.55 -21.62
N PRO A 154 -16.40 8.27 -21.71
CA PRO A 154 -15.91 7.21 -20.83
C PRO A 154 -14.38 7.07 -20.82
N ALA A 155 -13.71 7.45 -21.92
CA ALA A 155 -12.26 7.33 -22.03
C ALA A 155 -11.53 8.13 -20.94
N ALA A 156 -12.09 9.25 -20.46
CA ALA A 156 -11.49 10.02 -19.39
C ALA A 156 -11.36 9.20 -18.09
N ILE A 157 -12.40 8.44 -17.73
CA ILE A 157 -12.37 7.55 -16.56
C ILE A 157 -11.39 6.40 -16.80
N THR A 158 -11.42 5.79 -17.99
CA THR A 158 -10.46 4.73 -18.37
C THR A 158 -9.01 5.23 -18.29
N SER A 159 -8.74 6.47 -18.69
CA SER A 159 -7.41 7.10 -18.61
C SER A 159 -6.96 7.33 -17.17
N ILE A 160 -7.84 7.75 -16.25
CA ILE A 160 -7.51 7.84 -14.82
C ILE A 160 -7.00 6.49 -14.33
N LEU A 161 -7.76 5.44 -14.62
CA LEU A 161 -7.46 4.08 -14.19
C LEU A 161 -6.18 3.53 -14.83
N GLN A 162 -5.93 3.85 -16.10
CA GLN A 162 -4.72 3.44 -16.80
C GLN A 162 -3.47 4.14 -16.26
N PHE A 163 -3.52 5.46 -16.01
CA PHE A 163 -2.38 6.20 -15.47
C PHE A 163 -2.10 5.87 -14.01
N ALA A 164 -3.13 5.54 -13.24
CA ALA A 164 -3.00 5.16 -11.84
C ALA A 164 -2.78 3.65 -11.63
N GLU A 165 -2.79 2.85 -12.71
CA GLU A 165 -2.67 1.39 -12.70
C GLU A 165 -3.66 0.70 -11.75
N ASP A 166 -4.89 1.20 -11.67
CA ASP A 166 -5.94 0.69 -10.77
C ASP A 166 -5.55 0.65 -9.27
N VAL A 167 -4.44 1.30 -8.88
CA VAL A 167 -4.00 1.37 -7.48
C VAL A 167 -4.88 2.36 -6.73
N PRO A 168 -5.62 1.97 -5.67
CA PRO A 168 -6.64 2.81 -5.05
C PRO A 168 -6.15 4.21 -4.65
N TYR A 169 -4.96 4.29 -4.06
CA TYR A 169 -4.34 5.57 -3.68
C TYR A 169 -4.07 6.45 -4.90
N ASN A 170 -3.46 5.91 -5.95
CA ASN A 170 -3.11 6.66 -7.17
C ASN A 170 -4.37 7.08 -7.95
N VAL A 171 -5.40 6.21 -7.99
CA VAL A 171 -6.68 6.52 -8.62
C VAL A 171 -7.34 7.70 -7.91
N GLN A 172 -7.36 7.68 -6.58
CA GLN A 172 -7.89 8.78 -5.78
C GLN A 172 -7.09 10.06 -5.97
N LEU A 173 -5.75 9.99 -5.95
CA LEU A 173 -4.89 11.15 -6.14
C LEU A 173 -5.12 11.80 -7.51
N LEU A 174 -5.13 11.02 -8.59
CA LEU A 174 -5.36 11.54 -9.93
C LEU A 174 -6.78 12.08 -10.11
N ALA A 175 -7.80 11.34 -9.65
CA ALA A 175 -9.18 11.80 -9.71
C ALA A 175 -9.39 13.09 -8.90
N HIS A 176 -8.76 13.21 -7.73
CA HIS A 176 -8.81 14.41 -6.91
C HIS A 176 -8.15 15.61 -7.61
N THR A 177 -6.97 15.42 -8.21
CA THR A 177 -6.31 16.47 -8.99
C THR A 177 -7.15 16.91 -10.19
N CYS A 178 -7.81 15.98 -10.88
CA CYS A 178 -8.76 16.33 -11.95
C CYS A 178 -9.92 17.17 -11.41
N TRP A 179 -10.54 16.70 -10.31
CA TRP A 179 -11.63 17.41 -9.66
C TRP A 179 -11.24 18.83 -9.24
N ASP A 180 -10.04 19.01 -8.68
CA ASP A 180 -9.54 20.32 -8.27
C ASP A 180 -9.35 21.28 -9.46
N GLN A 181 -8.79 20.78 -10.57
CA GLN A 181 -8.67 21.55 -11.82
C GLN A 181 -10.03 21.95 -12.38
N LEU A 182 -11.01 21.05 -12.39
CA LEU A 182 -12.35 21.33 -12.89
C LEU A 182 -13.07 22.35 -11.99
N ARG A 183 -12.95 22.22 -10.67
CA ARG A 183 -13.51 23.16 -9.69
C ARG A 183 -13.01 24.58 -9.91
N GLY A 184 -11.72 24.76 -10.22
CA GLY A 184 -11.14 26.07 -10.53
C GLY A 184 -11.69 26.73 -11.81
N ARG A 185 -12.35 25.97 -12.70
CA ARG A 185 -12.90 26.44 -13.99
C ARG A 185 -14.42 26.69 -13.97
N SER A 186 -15.08 26.41 -12.85
CA SER A 186 -16.55 26.37 -12.72
C SER A 186 -17.28 27.71 -12.91
N SER A 187 -16.57 28.81 -13.16
CA SER A 187 -17.14 30.15 -13.27
C SER A 187 -17.70 30.51 -14.66
N SER A 188 -17.46 29.73 -15.73
CA SER A 188 -17.83 30.20 -17.07
C SER A 188 -18.42 29.22 -18.09
N GLU A 189 -18.54 27.91 -17.84
CA GLU A 189 -19.17 26.98 -18.81
C GLU A 189 -19.48 25.62 -18.18
N SER A 190 -20.20 24.74 -18.89
CA SER A 190 -20.39 23.34 -18.48
C SER A 190 -19.03 22.63 -18.43
N VAL A 191 -18.50 22.43 -17.22
CA VAL A 191 -17.20 21.83 -17.00
C VAL A 191 -17.31 20.30 -17.07
N ALA A 192 -16.65 19.69 -18.05
CA ALA A 192 -16.61 18.25 -18.27
C ALA A 192 -15.25 17.65 -17.90
N LEU A 193 -15.25 16.43 -17.36
CA LEU A 193 -14.05 15.62 -17.26
C LEU A 193 -13.69 15.09 -18.64
N THR A 194 -12.52 15.48 -19.16
CA THR A 194 -11.99 15.02 -20.45
C THR A 194 -10.64 14.36 -20.29
N THR A 195 -10.21 13.60 -21.30
CA THR A 195 -8.89 12.94 -21.32
C THR A 195 -7.73 13.96 -21.24
N GLU A 196 -7.92 15.17 -21.75
CA GLU A 196 -6.95 16.26 -21.66
C GLU A 196 -6.79 16.73 -20.21
N VAL A 197 -7.89 16.88 -19.46
CA VAL A 197 -7.86 17.23 -18.02
C VAL A 197 -7.16 16.14 -17.21
N VAL A 198 -7.39 14.87 -17.56
CA VAL A 198 -6.73 13.74 -16.90
C VAL A 198 -5.23 13.77 -17.18
N THR A 199 -4.84 13.99 -18.44
CA THR A 199 -3.43 14.06 -18.83
C THR A 199 -2.72 15.26 -18.18
N SER A 200 -3.34 16.44 -18.15
CA SER A 200 -2.78 17.61 -17.49
C SER A 200 -2.68 17.43 -15.97
N SER A 201 -3.65 16.76 -15.35
CA SER A 201 -3.63 16.39 -13.93
C SER A 201 -2.50 15.41 -13.61
N MET A 202 -2.31 14.40 -14.44
CA MET A 202 -1.21 13.45 -14.30
C MET A 202 0.15 14.15 -14.40
N LEU A 203 0.33 15.04 -15.38
CA LEU A 203 1.56 15.83 -15.52
C LEU A 203 1.78 16.80 -14.35
N LEU A 204 0.71 17.35 -13.78
CA LEU A 204 0.79 18.19 -12.59
C LEU A 204 1.30 17.41 -11.38
N ILE A 205 0.78 16.20 -11.15
CA ILE A 205 1.28 15.29 -10.11
C ILE A 205 2.76 14.99 -10.34
N ALA A 206 3.13 14.59 -11.56
CA ALA A 206 4.53 14.29 -11.89
C ALA A 206 5.47 15.46 -11.58
N ARG A 207 5.05 16.70 -11.88
CA ARG A 207 5.81 17.92 -11.54
C ARG A 207 5.86 18.22 -10.06
N GLN A 208 4.77 17.99 -9.32
CA GLN A 208 4.74 18.22 -7.88
C GLN A 208 5.70 17.28 -7.13
N TYR A 209 5.83 16.04 -7.60
CA TYR A 209 6.74 15.04 -7.04
C TYR A 209 8.16 15.10 -7.64
N ASP A 210 8.45 16.07 -8.51
CA ASP A 210 9.74 16.18 -9.20
C ASP A 210 10.98 16.14 -8.27
N PRO A 211 11.01 16.84 -7.12
CA PRO A 211 12.17 16.75 -6.22
C PRO A 211 12.41 15.33 -5.69
N PHE A 212 11.32 14.61 -5.39
CA PHE A 212 11.38 13.24 -4.88
C PHE A 212 11.80 12.26 -5.97
N TYR A 213 11.21 12.36 -7.17
CA TYR A 213 11.58 11.51 -8.31
C TYR A 213 13.00 11.77 -8.79
N THR A 214 13.46 13.02 -8.76
CA THR A 214 14.86 13.38 -9.05
C THR A 214 15.81 12.69 -8.07
N GLN A 215 15.48 12.70 -6.77
CA GLN A 215 16.29 12.02 -5.76
C GLN A 215 16.34 10.50 -5.98
N ILE A 216 15.19 9.86 -6.27
CA ILE A 216 15.15 8.43 -6.62
C ILE A 216 16.02 8.17 -7.84
N TRP A 217 15.79 8.90 -8.93
CA TRP A 217 16.50 8.72 -10.20
C TRP A 217 18.01 8.89 -10.07
N ALA A 218 18.46 9.91 -9.32
CA ALA A 218 19.88 10.19 -9.08
C ALA A 218 20.57 9.10 -8.23
N ALA A 219 19.82 8.40 -7.37
CA ALA A 219 20.34 7.30 -6.56
C ALA A 219 20.46 5.96 -7.34
N LEU A 220 19.97 5.91 -8.58
CA LEU A 220 20.05 4.73 -9.43
C LEU A 220 21.34 4.70 -10.25
N THR A 221 21.89 3.51 -10.43
CA THR A 221 22.99 3.30 -11.39
C THR A 221 22.50 3.48 -12.83
N ALA A 222 23.40 3.79 -13.77
CA ALA A 222 23.06 3.89 -15.19
C ALA A 222 22.39 2.62 -15.76
N ILE A 223 22.74 1.44 -15.24
CA ILE A 223 22.11 0.17 -15.63
C ILE A 223 20.66 0.14 -15.10
N GLN A 224 20.42 0.53 -13.85
CA GLN A 224 19.08 0.60 -13.26
C GLN A 224 18.19 1.61 -13.99
N GLN A 225 18.70 2.80 -14.32
CA GLN A 225 17.99 3.80 -15.12
C GLN A 225 17.60 3.26 -16.50
N LYS A 226 18.53 2.59 -17.21
CA LYS A 226 18.24 1.92 -18.49
C LYS A 226 17.22 0.78 -18.34
N THR A 227 17.27 0.04 -17.24
CA THR A 227 16.28 -1.00 -16.94
C THR A 227 14.88 -0.41 -16.76
N LEU A 228 14.74 0.72 -16.05
CA LEU A 228 13.45 1.42 -15.93
C LEU A 228 12.92 1.89 -17.29
N LEU A 229 13.79 2.42 -18.15
CA LEU A 229 13.41 2.77 -19.52
C LEU A 229 12.97 1.55 -20.34
N ALA A 230 13.63 0.40 -20.16
CA ALA A 230 13.21 -0.84 -20.81
C ALA A 230 11.83 -1.31 -20.31
N ILE A 231 11.54 -1.19 -19.01
CA ILE A 231 10.23 -1.49 -18.42
C ILE A 231 9.15 -0.61 -19.04
N ILE A 232 9.41 0.70 -19.18
CA ILE A 232 8.51 1.68 -19.80
C ILE A 232 8.22 1.31 -21.27
N ASN A 233 9.24 0.91 -22.03
CA ASN A 233 9.13 0.61 -23.46
C ASN A 233 8.48 -0.74 -23.75
N GLU A 234 8.73 -1.75 -22.93
CA GLU A 234 8.19 -3.10 -23.08
C GLU A 234 6.93 -3.35 -22.23
N GLN A 235 6.37 -2.28 -21.64
CA GLN A 235 5.18 -2.34 -20.78
C GLN A 235 5.33 -3.36 -19.64
N GLY A 236 6.53 -3.44 -19.06
CA GLY A 236 6.84 -4.34 -17.97
C GLY A 236 7.06 -5.81 -18.35
N ALA A 237 6.90 -6.18 -19.61
CA ALA A 237 7.02 -7.56 -20.08
C ALA A 237 8.38 -7.82 -20.76
N ARG A 238 8.72 -9.10 -20.98
CA ARG A 238 9.81 -9.56 -21.87
C ARG A 238 11.20 -8.93 -21.60
N LEU A 239 11.52 -8.65 -20.34
CA LEU A 239 12.79 -8.03 -19.95
C LEU A 239 14.02 -8.93 -20.18
N GLN A 240 13.80 -10.23 -20.38
CA GLN A 240 14.84 -11.20 -20.73
C GLN A 240 15.10 -11.29 -22.25
N SER A 241 14.40 -10.49 -23.06
CA SER A 241 14.57 -10.53 -24.51
C SER A 241 15.95 -10.02 -24.94
N GLN A 242 16.41 -10.52 -26.09
CA GLN A 242 17.65 -10.04 -26.71
C GLN A 242 17.59 -8.54 -27.01
N LYS A 243 16.41 -8.03 -27.40
CA LYS A 243 16.15 -6.60 -27.62
C LYS A 243 16.46 -5.76 -26.38
N VAL A 244 15.98 -6.19 -25.20
CA VAL A 244 16.24 -5.49 -23.94
C VAL A 244 17.72 -5.57 -23.55
N SER A 245 18.35 -6.73 -23.73
CA SER A 245 19.79 -6.90 -23.47
C SER A 245 20.65 -5.98 -24.34
N GLN A 246 20.30 -5.84 -25.63
CA GLN A 246 20.96 -4.92 -26.56
C GLN A 246 20.74 -3.46 -26.18
N PHE A 247 19.51 -3.07 -25.84
CA PHE A 247 19.17 -1.70 -25.41
C PHE A 247 19.95 -1.29 -24.14
N ILE A 248 20.03 -2.18 -23.15
CA ILE A 248 20.74 -1.91 -21.90
C ILE A 248 22.27 -1.99 -22.12
N GLY A 249 22.72 -2.79 -23.09
CA GLY A 249 24.14 -3.08 -23.35
C GLY A 249 24.74 -4.07 -22.35
N LYS A 250 23.90 -4.93 -21.75
CA LYS A 250 24.29 -5.93 -20.75
C LYS A 250 23.53 -7.24 -20.98
N GLY A 251 24.13 -8.35 -20.58
CA GLY A 251 23.49 -9.66 -20.67
C GLY A 251 22.32 -9.83 -19.69
N ALA A 252 21.43 -10.77 -20.01
CA ALA A 252 20.21 -11.11 -19.26
C ALA A 252 20.41 -11.23 -17.74
N SER A 253 21.48 -11.88 -17.28
CA SER A 253 21.78 -12.04 -15.84
C SER A 253 22.06 -10.72 -15.11
N THR A 254 22.59 -9.72 -15.81
CA THR A 254 22.84 -8.39 -15.24
C THR A 254 21.55 -7.55 -15.23
N VAL A 255 20.71 -7.70 -16.26
CA VAL A 255 19.36 -7.10 -16.29
C VAL A 255 18.52 -7.66 -15.15
N GLN A 256 18.53 -8.98 -14.93
CA GLN A 256 17.80 -9.62 -13.85
C GLN A 256 18.25 -9.14 -12.47
N ARG A 257 19.57 -9.04 -12.22
CA ARG A 257 20.10 -8.46 -10.98
C ARG A 257 19.66 -6.99 -10.80
N SER A 258 19.62 -6.22 -11.88
CA SER A 258 19.11 -4.85 -11.85
C SER A 258 17.63 -4.80 -11.49
N VAL A 259 16.82 -5.71 -12.02
CA VAL A 259 15.39 -5.84 -11.69
C VAL A 259 15.23 -6.19 -10.20
N SER A 260 15.92 -7.22 -9.71
CA SER A 260 15.84 -7.62 -8.30
C SER A 260 16.22 -6.47 -7.36
N ALA A 261 17.27 -5.72 -7.70
CA ALA A 261 17.69 -4.55 -6.91
C ALA A 261 16.68 -3.39 -6.98
N LEU A 262 15.91 -3.25 -8.06
CA LEU A 262 14.85 -2.24 -8.16
C LEU A 262 13.61 -2.65 -7.36
N ILE A 263 13.29 -3.95 -7.31
CA ILE A 263 12.23 -4.50 -6.46
C ILE A 263 12.59 -4.33 -4.98
N GLU A 264 13.82 -4.67 -4.60
CA GLU A 264 14.30 -4.52 -3.21
C GLU A 264 14.32 -3.06 -2.73
N LYS A 265 14.46 -2.11 -3.67
CA LYS A 265 14.39 -0.67 -3.40
C LYS A 265 12.96 -0.10 -3.41
N ASP A 266 11.93 -0.93 -3.55
CA ASP A 266 10.53 -0.53 -3.69
C ASP A 266 10.32 0.51 -4.82
N VAL A 267 11.04 0.34 -5.94
CA VAL A 267 10.87 1.20 -7.14
C VAL A 267 9.91 0.56 -8.13
N VAL A 268 9.95 -0.78 -8.25
CA VAL A 268 9.09 -1.57 -9.13
C VAL A 268 8.57 -2.79 -8.40
N ARG A 269 7.37 -3.23 -8.77
CA ARG A 269 6.72 -4.46 -8.26
C ARG A 269 6.47 -5.45 -9.38
N GLU A 270 6.40 -6.72 -9.01
CA GLU A 270 5.88 -7.78 -9.87
C GLU A 270 4.36 -7.82 -9.80
N GLU A 271 3.72 -8.03 -10.94
CA GLU A 271 2.27 -8.14 -11.06
C GLU A 271 1.92 -9.28 -12.01
N GLU A 272 0.96 -10.13 -11.61
CA GLU A 272 0.43 -11.17 -12.48
C GLU A 272 -0.38 -10.57 -13.62
N HIS A 273 -0.09 -11.00 -14.85
CA HIS A 273 -0.77 -10.53 -16.04
C HIS A 273 -0.80 -11.62 -17.11
N GLU A 274 -1.99 -11.96 -17.61
CA GLU A 274 -2.22 -12.92 -18.71
C GLU A 274 -1.49 -14.27 -18.54
N GLY A 275 -1.41 -14.78 -17.31
CA GLY A 275 -0.74 -16.05 -17.01
C GLY A 275 0.79 -15.97 -16.93
N GLY A 276 1.36 -14.76 -16.97
CA GLY A 276 2.76 -14.47 -16.70
C GLY A 276 2.95 -13.38 -15.65
N MET A 277 4.20 -12.95 -15.47
CA MET A 277 4.56 -11.83 -14.60
C MET A 277 5.00 -10.64 -15.46
N ARG A 278 4.56 -9.44 -15.07
CA ARG A 278 5.08 -8.17 -15.59
C ARG A 278 5.58 -7.29 -14.45
N LEU A 279 6.44 -6.34 -14.78
CA LEU A 279 6.87 -5.31 -13.84
C LEU A 279 6.03 -4.05 -13.97
N ARG A 280 5.67 -3.47 -12.82
CA ARG A 280 5.02 -2.17 -12.70
C ARG A 280 5.84 -1.26 -11.80
N PHE A 281 5.70 0.05 -11.96
CA PHE A 281 6.31 0.98 -11.01
C PHE A 281 5.50 0.98 -9.73
N GLU A 282 6.16 1.02 -8.56
CA GLU A 282 5.45 1.16 -7.28
C GLU A 282 4.59 2.44 -7.27
N ASP A 283 5.17 3.53 -7.76
CA ASP A 283 4.45 4.75 -8.10
C ASP A 283 4.34 4.91 -9.63
N PRO A 284 3.15 4.74 -10.23
CA PRO A 284 2.98 4.83 -11.68
C PRO A 284 3.25 6.24 -12.23
N PHE A 285 3.14 7.29 -11.42
CA PHE A 285 3.47 8.65 -11.83
C PHE A 285 4.98 8.87 -11.98
N PHE A 286 5.82 8.07 -11.31
CA PHE A 286 7.26 8.08 -11.56
C PHE A 286 7.59 7.63 -12.98
N GLY A 287 6.89 6.60 -13.50
CA GLY A 287 7.02 6.17 -14.89
C GLY A 287 6.66 7.28 -15.88
N GLN A 288 5.64 8.08 -15.57
CA GLN A 288 5.24 9.23 -16.38
C GLN A 288 6.25 10.37 -16.30
N TRP A 289 6.78 10.63 -15.10
CA TRP A 289 7.86 11.60 -14.91
C TRP A 289 9.10 11.24 -15.74
N ILE A 290 9.51 9.96 -15.79
CA ILE A 290 10.64 9.50 -16.63
C ILE A 290 10.36 9.74 -18.12
N ARG A 291 9.10 9.55 -18.58
CA ARG A 291 8.70 9.82 -19.98
C ARG A 291 8.75 11.32 -20.30
N ALA A 292 8.41 12.17 -19.34
CA ALA A 292 8.39 13.63 -19.51
C ALA A 292 9.77 14.30 -19.32
N PHE A 293 10.77 13.58 -18.80
CA PHE A 293 12.09 14.14 -18.48
C PHE A 293 12.92 14.47 -19.74
N PRO A 294 13.37 15.72 -19.94
CA PRO A 294 14.25 16.07 -21.05
C PRO A 294 15.63 15.45 -20.84
N GLY A 295 15.92 14.36 -21.55
CA GLY A 295 17.20 13.65 -21.44
C GLY A 295 17.11 12.13 -21.57
N THR A 296 15.90 11.57 -21.47
CA THR A 296 15.63 10.21 -21.93
C THR A 296 15.28 10.28 -23.42
N ALA A 297 15.68 9.29 -24.23
CA ALA A 297 15.41 9.26 -25.67
C ALA A 297 13.91 9.31 -26.05
N ALA A 298 13.01 9.31 -25.05
CA ALA A 298 11.56 9.46 -25.18
C ALA A 298 11.07 10.92 -25.14
N GLY A 299 11.88 11.89 -24.68
CA GLY A 299 11.52 13.32 -24.68
C GLY A 299 11.37 13.94 -26.08
N LEU A 300 11.60 13.17 -27.14
CA LEU A 300 11.43 13.53 -28.55
C LEU A 300 10.17 12.88 -29.19
N LEU A 301 9.37 12.13 -28.44
CA LEU A 301 8.22 11.38 -28.94
C LEU A 301 6.93 11.61 -28.13
N LEU A 302 6.65 12.85 -27.78
CA LEU A 302 5.27 13.28 -27.58
C LEU A 302 4.92 14.30 -28.67
N PRO A 303 3.84 14.09 -29.44
CA PRO A 303 3.32 15.11 -30.35
C PRO A 303 2.79 16.33 -29.58
#